data_AF-A0A2H0WML4-F1
#
_entry.id   AF-A0A2H0WML4-F1
#
_cell.length_a   1.000
_cell.length_b   1.000
_cell.length_c   1.000
_cell.angle_alpha   90.00
_cell.angle_beta   90.00
_cell.angle_gamma   90.00
#
_symmetry.space_group_name_H-M   'P 1'
#
loop_
_entity.id
_entity.type
_entity.pdbx_description
1 polymer ?
#
loop_
_entity_poly.entity_id
_entity_poly.type
_entity_poly.pdbx_seq_one_letter_code
_entity_poly.pdbx_strand_id
1 'polypeptide(L)'
;MKEGPTIFYRTTDSEGGAPRPSWYDKELCLYTLCLAVDAFSLLGIKAKLVVLHDGEIKNNPHQKGIKSLVEPRGEILELLPKLGNSRSCLKALEKAASLSKQEITVFAEDDYLWLLPES
;
A
#
# COMPACT_ATOMS: atom_id res chain seq x y z
N MET A 1 -7.81 21.69 -8.63
CA MET A 1 -8.02 20.25 -8.38
C MET A 1 -8.98 20.09 -7.22
N LYS A 2 -9.88 19.12 -7.28
CA LYS A 2 -10.74 18.77 -6.14
C LYS A 2 -9.95 17.89 -5.17
N GLU A 3 -10.14 18.09 -3.86
CA GLU A 3 -9.58 17.16 -2.86
C GLU A 3 -10.21 15.79 -3.06
N GLY A 4 -9.37 14.75 -3.01
CA GLY A 4 -9.74 13.37 -3.27
C GLY A 4 -9.54 12.47 -2.05
N PRO A 5 -9.69 11.14 -2.24
CA PRO A 5 -9.51 10.19 -1.15
C PRO A 5 -8.05 10.14 -0.69
N THR A 6 -7.86 9.79 0.58
CA THR A 6 -6.58 9.25 1.05
C THR A 6 -6.61 7.74 0.88
N ILE A 7 -5.62 7.20 0.18
CA ILE A 7 -5.46 5.80 -0.12
C ILE A 7 -4.36 5.27 0.79
N PHE A 8 -4.72 4.31 1.64
CA PHE A 8 -3.77 3.62 2.51
C PHE A 8 -3.40 2.28 1.89
N TYR A 9 -2.10 2.02 1.76
CA TYR A 9 -1.58 0.76 1.25
C TYR A 9 -0.63 0.13 2.26
N ARG A 10 -0.98 -1.03 2.79
CA ARG A 10 -0.13 -1.80 3.67
C ARG A 10 0.76 -2.73 2.86
N THR A 11 2.03 -2.81 3.22
CA THR A 11 2.97 -3.79 2.65
C THR A 11 3.96 -4.25 3.70
N THR A 12 4.58 -5.42 3.50
CA THR A 12 5.48 -6.04 4.48
C THR A 12 6.87 -6.32 3.90
N ASP A 13 7.90 -6.30 4.76
CA ASP A 13 9.30 -6.58 4.39
C ASP A 13 9.59 -8.01 3.90
N SER A 14 8.61 -8.91 4.01
CA SER A 14 8.73 -10.31 3.63
C SER A 14 7.57 -10.71 2.71
N GLU A 15 7.86 -11.55 1.70
CA GLU A 15 6.86 -12.15 0.80
C GLU A 15 5.73 -12.90 1.54
N GLY A 16 5.99 -13.29 2.80
CA GLY A 16 5.11 -14.15 3.58
C GLY A 16 5.16 -15.60 3.07
N GLY A 17 4.75 -16.55 3.89
CA GLY A 17 4.63 -17.97 3.49
C GLY A 17 3.25 -18.31 2.91
N ALA A 18 2.45 -17.31 2.55
CA ALA A 18 1.11 -17.54 2.03
C ALA A 18 1.19 -18.23 0.65
N PRO A 19 0.29 -19.16 0.31
CA PRO A 19 0.22 -19.71 -1.03
C PRO A 19 -0.18 -18.61 -2.00
N ARG A 20 0.71 -18.25 -2.93
CA ARG A 20 0.49 -17.22 -3.94
C ARG A 20 0.72 -17.79 -5.35
N PRO A 21 0.03 -17.27 -6.39
CA PRO A 21 0.31 -17.65 -7.77
C PRO A 21 1.76 -17.33 -8.18
N SER A 22 2.31 -18.07 -9.14
CA SER A 22 3.70 -17.88 -9.62
C SER A 22 3.96 -16.53 -10.29
N TRP A 23 2.90 -15.81 -10.67
CA TRP A 23 2.97 -14.47 -11.27
C TRP A 23 2.79 -13.35 -10.23
N TYR A 24 2.63 -13.68 -8.95
CA TYR A 24 2.60 -12.67 -7.90
C TYR A 24 3.89 -11.88 -7.83
N ASP A 25 3.75 -10.57 -7.75
CA ASP A 25 4.83 -9.67 -7.44
C ASP A 25 4.28 -8.47 -6.62
N LYS A 26 4.88 -8.21 -5.45
CA LYS A 26 4.51 -7.10 -4.58
C LYS A 26 4.78 -5.73 -5.20
N GLU A 27 5.88 -5.59 -5.93
CA GLU A 27 6.21 -4.36 -6.64
C GLU A 27 5.15 -4.09 -7.72
N LEU A 28 4.70 -5.13 -8.42
CA LEU A 28 3.62 -5.01 -9.40
C LEU A 28 2.31 -4.54 -8.76
N CYS A 29 1.94 -5.10 -7.61
CA CYS A 29 0.74 -4.67 -6.87
C CYS A 29 0.82 -3.18 -6.52
N LEU A 30 1.93 -2.75 -5.92
CA LEU A 30 2.17 -1.34 -5.59
C LEU A 30 2.18 -0.45 -6.84
N TYR A 31 2.82 -0.88 -7.92
CA TYR A 31 2.87 -0.15 -9.18
C TYR A 31 1.47 0.09 -9.76
N THR A 32 0.62 -0.94 -9.79
CA THR A 32 -0.76 -0.81 -10.28
C THR A 32 -1.58 0.17 -9.44
N LEU A 33 -1.37 0.19 -8.12
CA LEU A 33 -1.99 1.19 -7.25
C LEU A 33 -1.49 2.61 -7.57
N CYS A 34 -0.19 2.79 -7.78
CA CYS A 34 0.37 4.08 -8.18
C CYS A 34 -0.23 4.59 -9.50
N LEU A 35 -0.45 3.71 -10.47
CA LEU A 35 -1.14 4.07 -11.72
C LEU A 35 -2.59 4.52 -11.47
N ALA A 36 -3.31 3.87 -10.56
CA ALA A 36 -4.66 4.28 -10.17
C ALA A 36 -4.67 5.67 -9.50
N VAL A 37 -3.66 5.97 -8.67
CA VAL A 37 -3.46 7.30 -8.06
C VAL A 37 -3.19 8.36 -9.14
N ASP A 38 -2.37 8.04 -10.14
CA ASP A 38 -2.10 8.96 -11.26
C ASP A 38 -3.36 9.23 -12.10
N ALA A 39 -4.21 8.22 -12.29
CA ALA A 39 -5.46 8.37 -13.00
C ALA A 39 -6.40 9.40 -12.33
N PHE A 40 -6.42 9.50 -10.99
CA PHE A 40 -7.15 10.56 -10.30
C PHE A 40 -6.65 11.96 -10.69
N SER A 41 -5.34 12.12 -10.86
CA SER A 41 -4.75 13.41 -11.25
C SER A 41 -5.20 13.83 -12.66
N LEU A 42 -5.34 12.87 -13.58
CA LEU A 42 -5.89 13.12 -14.93
C LEU A 42 -7.36 13.56 -14.89
N LEU A 43 -8.11 13.14 -13.86
CA LEU A 43 -9.49 13.55 -13.60
C LEU A 43 -9.59 14.84 -12.78
N GLY A 44 -8.47 15.50 -12.48
CA GLY A 44 -8.42 16.72 -11.67
C GLY A 44 -8.71 16.50 -10.18
N ILE A 45 -8.59 15.26 -9.71
CA ILE A 45 -8.77 14.83 -8.32
C ILE A 45 -7.40 14.62 -7.69
N LYS A 46 -7.16 15.27 -6.54
CA LYS A 46 -5.93 15.11 -5.78
C LYS A 46 -6.10 13.99 -4.76
N ALA A 47 -5.76 12.77 -5.16
CA ALA A 47 -5.64 11.65 -4.22
C ALA A 47 -4.30 11.71 -3.47
N LYS A 48 -4.28 11.25 -2.22
CA LYS A 48 -3.05 11.13 -1.42
C LYS A 48 -2.75 9.66 -1.17
N LEU A 49 -1.56 9.19 -1.53
CA LEU A 49 -1.10 7.84 -1.19
C LEU A 49 -0.34 7.85 0.15
N VAL A 50 -0.66 6.92 1.04
CA VAL A 50 0.09 6.67 2.28
C VAL A 50 0.42 5.18 2.32
N VAL A 51 1.69 4.84 2.20
CA VAL A 51 2.15 3.46 2.33
C VAL A 51 2.54 3.19 3.78
N LEU A 52 1.91 2.20 4.39
CA LEU A 52 2.19 1.70 5.73
C LEU A 52 3.06 0.45 5.60
N HIS A 53 4.35 0.60 5.83
CA HIS A 53 5.32 -0.47 5.66
C HIS A 53 5.57 -1.19 6.99
N ASP A 54 5.21 -2.48 7.08
CA ASP A 54 5.53 -3.30 8.24
C ASP A 54 6.98 -3.78 8.20
N GLY A 55 7.79 -3.24 9.10
CA GLY A 55 9.22 -3.52 9.17
C GLY A 55 10.07 -2.28 8.88
N GLU A 56 11.38 -2.51 8.78
CA GLU A 56 12.34 -1.46 8.47
C GLU A 56 12.65 -1.43 6.98
N ILE A 57 12.71 -0.22 6.44
CA ILE A 57 13.17 0.07 5.09
C ILE A 57 14.71 0.03 5.08
N LYS A 58 15.27 -1.20 5.12
CA LYS A 58 16.69 -1.52 4.89
C LYS A 58 17.17 -1.22 3.46
N ASN A 59 18.13 -0.30 3.28
CA ASN A 59 18.78 0.05 2.01
C ASN A 59 19.12 -1.14 1.07
N ASN A 60 18.16 -1.58 0.26
CA ASN A 60 18.30 -2.65 -0.72
C ASN A 60 17.63 -2.23 -2.06
N PRO A 61 17.91 -2.91 -3.18
CA PRO A 61 17.38 -2.53 -4.50
C PRO A 61 15.84 -2.49 -4.56
N HIS A 62 15.17 -3.45 -3.93
CA HIS A 62 13.71 -3.54 -3.84
C HIS A 62 13.08 -2.26 -3.24
N GLN A 63 13.72 -1.69 -2.22
CA GLN A 63 13.25 -0.47 -1.58
C GLN A 63 13.55 0.81 -2.34
N LYS A 64 14.60 0.85 -3.15
CA LYS A 64 14.77 1.94 -4.11
C LYS A 64 13.56 1.98 -5.07
N GLY A 65 13.06 0.81 -5.45
CA GLY A 65 11.81 0.66 -6.21
C GLY A 65 10.62 1.28 -5.47
N ILE A 66 10.31 0.79 -4.26
CA ILE A 66 9.16 1.28 -3.46
C ILE A 66 9.20 2.80 -3.26
N LYS A 67 10.34 3.36 -2.83
CA LYS A 67 10.50 4.82 -2.65
C LYS A 67 10.27 5.58 -3.94
N SER A 68 10.89 5.13 -5.04
CA SER A 68 10.75 5.77 -6.35
C SER A 68 9.31 5.77 -6.88
N LEU A 69 8.53 4.75 -6.54
CA LEU A 69 7.12 4.65 -6.91
C LEU A 69 6.24 5.55 -6.06
N VAL A 70 6.47 5.61 -4.75
CA VAL A 70 5.52 6.21 -3.79
C VAL A 70 5.79 7.68 -3.53
N GLU A 71 7.04 8.10 -3.34
CA GLU A 71 7.39 9.47 -2.94
C GLU A 71 6.85 10.56 -3.89
N PRO A 72 6.71 10.33 -5.22
CA PRO A 72 6.06 11.31 -6.11
C PRO A 72 4.56 11.51 -5.86
N ARG A 73 3.90 10.56 -5.19
CA ARG A 73 2.43 10.47 -5.03
C ARG A 73 1.98 10.57 -3.58
N GLY A 74 2.91 10.49 -2.64
CA GLY A 74 2.57 10.18 -1.26
C GLY A 74 3.76 10.06 -0.33
N GLU A 75 3.51 9.43 0.81
CA GLU A 75 4.51 9.19 1.84
C GLU A 75 4.56 7.71 2.22
N ILE A 76 5.71 7.29 2.74
CA ILE A 76 5.89 5.96 3.32
C ILE A 76 6.11 6.13 4.82
N LEU A 77 5.34 5.39 5.61
CA LEU A 77 5.42 5.36 7.06
C LEU A 77 5.80 3.94 7.51
N GLU A 78 6.93 3.83 8.19
CA GLU A 78 7.40 2.57 8.76
C GLU A 78 6.63 2.25 10.05
N LEU A 79 6.14 1.02 10.14
CA LEU A 79 5.49 0.46 11.32
C LEU A 79 6.47 -0.49 12.02
N LEU A 80 6.76 -0.23 13.31
CA LEU A 80 7.61 -1.09 14.17
C LEU A 80 6.74 -1.83 15.22
N PRO A 81 7.02 -3.10 15.61
CA PRO A 81 7.90 -4.14 15.04
C PRO A 81 7.09 -5.26 14.33
N LYS A 82 7.78 -6.30 13.83
CA LYS A 82 7.24 -7.55 13.25
C LYS A 82 6.29 -8.31 14.19
N LEU A 83 5.02 -7.89 14.27
CA LEU A 83 4.04 -8.48 15.19
C LEU A 83 3.31 -9.70 14.64
N GLY A 84 3.68 -10.16 13.44
CA GLY A 84 2.93 -11.17 12.68
C GLY A 84 1.70 -10.56 11.99
N ASN A 85 1.28 -11.19 10.89
CA ASN A 85 0.38 -10.61 9.89
C ASN A 85 -0.91 -9.96 10.45
N SER A 86 -1.59 -10.60 11.40
CA SER A 86 -2.88 -10.08 11.92
C SER A 86 -2.72 -8.87 12.83
N ARG A 87 -1.72 -8.87 13.72
CA ARG A 87 -1.46 -7.76 14.63
C ARG A 87 -0.88 -6.55 13.90
N SER A 88 -0.05 -6.78 12.90
CA SER A 88 0.47 -5.70 12.06
C SER A 88 -0.63 -5.09 11.17
N CYS A 89 -1.55 -5.91 10.65
CA CYS A 89 -2.75 -5.41 9.95
C CYS A 89 -3.57 -4.45 10.82
N LEU A 90 -3.90 -4.87 12.05
CA LEU A 90 -4.69 -4.05 12.97
C LEU A 90 -3.99 -2.72 13.26
N LYS A 91 -2.68 -2.73 13.53
CA LYS A 91 -1.91 -1.50 13.75
C LYS A 91 -1.87 -0.59 12.53
N ALA A 92 -1.75 -1.16 11.33
CA ALA A 92 -1.81 -0.39 10.11
C ALA A 92 -3.19 0.27 9.95
N LEU A 93 -4.26 -0.45 10.26
CA LEU A 93 -5.62 0.10 10.23
C LEU A 93 -5.82 1.20 11.27
N GLU A 94 -5.38 0.99 12.52
CA GLU A 94 -5.39 2.01 13.58
C GLU A 94 -4.61 3.26 13.16
N LYS A 95 -3.45 3.06 12.52
CA LYS A 95 -2.64 4.17 12.00
C LYS A 95 -3.37 4.90 10.89
N ALA A 96 -3.94 4.19 9.91
CA ALA A 96 -4.73 4.78 8.84
C ALA A 96 -5.91 5.59 9.40
N ALA A 97 -6.64 5.04 10.37
CA ALA A 97 -7.75 5.71 11.05
C ALA A 97 -7.29 7.00 11.75
N SER A 98 -6.13 6.98 12.42
CA SER A 98 -5.57 8.16 13.09
C SER A 98 -5.11 9.27 12.14
N LEU A 99 -4.71 8.91 10.91
CA LEU A 99 -4.20 9.84 9.90
C LEU A 99 -5.31 10.41 9.03
N SER A 100 -6.42 9.68 8.89
CA SER A 100 -7.55 10.10 8.08
C SER A 100 -8.30 11.24 8.76
N LYS A 101 -8.49 12.35 8.04
CA LYS A 101 -9.37 13.47 8.47
C LYS A 101 -10.85 13.20 8.16
N GLN A 102 -11.16 12.07 7.52
CA GLN A 102 -12.48 11.62 7.06
C GLN A 102 -12.64 10.10 7.36
N GLU A 103 -13.74 9.48 6.94
CA GLU A 103 -13.83 8.01 6.87
C GLU A 103 -12.75 7.44 5.93
N ILE A 104 -12.12 6.32 6.29
CA ILE A 104 -11.13 5.66 5.43
C ILE A 104 -11.81 5.25 4.14
N THR A 105 -11.42 5.86 3.01
CA THR A 105 -12.06 5.58 1.72
C THR A 105 -11.50 4.32 1.06
N VAL A 106 -10.19 4.08 1.19
CA VAL A 106 -9.51 2.93 0.60
C VAL A 106 -8.39 2.46 1.53
N PHE A 107 -8.45 1.19 1.93
CA PHE A 107 -7.36 0.48 2.60
C PHE A 107 -7.10 -0.82 1.84
N ALA A 108 -5.90 -0.97 1.31
CA ALA A 108 -5.47 -2.16 0.56
C ALA A 108 -4.20 -2.74 1.19
N GLU A 109 -3.99 -4.05 1.07
CA GLU A 109 -2.83 -4.74 1.66
C GLU A 109 -2.34 -5.84 0.74
N ASP A 110 -1.20 -5.70 0.04
CA ASP A 110 -0.57 -6.76 -0.79
C ASP A 110 -1.59 -7.71 -1.49
N ASP A 111 -2.75 -7.14 -1.82
CA ASP A 111 -3.97 -7.86 -2.14
C ASP A 111 -4.09 -7.67 -3.62
N TYR A 112 -3.85 -8.76 -4.32
CA TYR A 112 -4.30 -8.90 -5.68
C TYR A 112 -5.76 -8.46 -5.74
N LEU A 113 -6.11 -7.73 -6.78
CA LEU A 113 -7.47 -7.75 -7.32
C LEU A 113 -7.74 -9.13 -7.96
N TRP A 114 -7.47 -10.21 -7.22
CA TRP A 114 -7.69 -11.58 -7.66
C TRP A 114 -9.05 -12.02 -7.15
N LEU A 115 -10.01 -12.01 -8.07
CA LEU A 115 -11.10 -12.96 -8.02
C LEU A 115 -10.51 -14.32 -8.43
N LEU A 116 -10.65 -15.34 -7.59
CA LEU A 116 -10.53 -16.73 -8.01
C LEU A 116 -11.30 -16.90 -9.33
N PRO A 117 -10.78 -17.64 -10.33
CA PRO A 117 -11.65 -18.11 -11.40
C PRO A 117 -12.80 -18.85 -10.74
N GLU A 118 -14.05 -18.47 -11.06
CA GLU A 118 -15.22 -19.22 -10.61
C GLU A 118 -15.01 -20.68 -11.02
N SER A 119 -15.03 -21.57 -10.02
CA SER A 119 -14.93 -23.01 -10.18
C SER A 119 -16.18 -23.59 -10.81
#